data_AF-A0A0J8S6L7-F1
#
_entry.id   AF-A0A0J8S6L7-F1
#
_cell.length_a   1.000
_cell.length_b   1.000
_cell.length_c   1.000
_cell.angle_alpha   90.00
_cell.angle_beta   90.00
_cell.angle_gamma   90.00
#
_symmetry.space_group_name_H-M   'P 1'
#
loop_
_entity.id
_entity.type
_entity.pdbx_description
1 polymer ?
#
loop_
_entity_poly.entity_id
_entity_poly.type
_entity_poly.pdbx_seq_one_letter_code
_entity_poly.pdbx_strand_id
1 'polypeptide(L)'
;MAGSVEAKQVHLSELSIIRNIHSSDSSKIFLVKYKGAKYCLKVFHVNNVPGFTSTGRDLCRYRCEIEAYKLLSAAEICEQGFVPKFHALFEDIDPLTPTLTSHLNAFLGDLHHPCAILLEYLPHAEPLNCENYARDRIQKAIQGITAVHHARVVHNDPYPNNVLIVPGAATNGSDDRVVWIDFDIALNFGSEKVGGRLQYDESIENFTHI
;
A
#
# COMPACT_ATOMS: atom_id res chain seq x y z
N MET A 1 3.52 28.51 19.62
CA MET A 1 4.06 27.32 20.31
C MET A 1 3.79 26.13 19.43
N ALA A 2 4.83 25.55 18.82
CA ALA A 2 4.70 24.37 17.99
C ALA A 2 4.46 23.16 18.90
N GLY A 3 3.23 22.65 18.90
CA GLY A 3 2.95 21.35 19.50
C GLY A 3 3.63 20.28 18.67
N SER A 4 4.73 19.74 19.17
CA SER A 4 5.32 18.50 18.67
C SER A 4 4.25 17.42 18.72
N VAL A 5 3.72 17.02 17.56
CA VAL A 5 2.85 15.84 17.45
C VAL A 5 3.75 14.64 17.70
N GLU A 6 3.67 14.10 18.91
CA GLU A 6 4.33 12.86 19.30
C GLU A 6 3.86 11.76 18.32
N ALA A 7 4.78 11.25 17.50
CA ALA A 7 4.47 10.12 16.62
C ALA A 7 4.07 8.94 17.51
N LYS A 8 2.79 8.57 17.49
CA LYS A 8 2.28 7.47 18.31
C LYS A 8 2.99 6.19 17.92
N GLN A 9 3.88 5.70 18.78
CA GLN A 9 4.49 4.39 18.63
C GLN A 9 3.40 3.34 18.89
N VAL A 10 3.02 2.62 17.84
CA VAL A 10 2.07 1.49 17.93
C VAL A 10 2.88 0.23 18.15
N HIS A 11 2.60 -0.52 19.22
CA HIS A 11 3.21 -1.84 19.41
C HIS A 11 2.32 -2.94 18.83
N LEU A 12 2.93 -3.93 18.20
CA LEU A 12 2.23 -5.05 17.58
C LEU A 12 1.36 -5.83 18.60
N SER A 13 1.82 -5.95 19.84
CA SER A 13 1.11 -6.59 20.95
C SER A 13 -0.15 -5.85 21.40
N GLU A 14 -0.32 -4.58 21.03
CA GLU A 14 -1.55 -3.82 21.31
C GLU A 14 -2.64 -4.04 20.26
N LEU A 15 -2.33 -4.70 19.14
CA LEU A 15 -3.28 -5.01 18.09
C LEU A 15 -4.05 -6.29 18.43
N SER A 16 -5.35 -6.27 18.13
CA SER A 16 -6.18 -7.49 18.11
C SER A 16 -6.73 -7.74 16.71
N ILE A 17 -6.49 -8.94 16.17
CA ILE A 17 -7.06 -9.36 14.88
C ILE A 17 -8.55 -9.63 15.07
N ILE A 18 -9.36 -9.02 14.20
CA ILE A 18 -10.80 -9.28 14.11
C ILE A 18 -11.06 -10.41 13.10
N ARG A 19 -10.49 -10.30 11.90
CA ARG A 19 -10.63 -11.30 10.82
C ARG A 19 -9.59 -11.12 9.73
N ASN A 20 -9.39 -12.16 8.93
CA ASN A 20 -8.68 -12.07 7.66
C ASN A 20 -9.60 -11.41 6.61
N ILE A 21 -9.09 -10.40 5.90
CA ILE A 21 -9.77 -9.70 4.80
C ILE A 21 -9.36 -10.32 3.45
N HIS A 22 -8.07 -10.61 3.27
CA HIS A 22 -7.53 -11.10 2.02
C HIS A 22 -6.28 -11.95 2.24
N SER A 23 -6.04 -12.91 1.35
CA SER A 23 -4.83 -13.72 1.35
C SER A 23 -4.37 -13.96 -0.07
N SER A 24 -3.07 -13.81 -0.26
CA SER A 24 -2.34 -14.07 -1.50
C SER A 24 -1.08 -14.87 -1.18
N ASP A 25 -0.34 -15.27 -2.21
CA ASP A 25 0.94 -15.94 -2.05
C ASP A 25 2.04 -15.01 -1.47
N SER A 26 1.88 -13.69 -1.61
CA SER A 26 2.85 -12.69 -1.13
C SER A 26 2.50 -12.10 0.24
N SER A 27 1.23 -12.14 0.64
CA SER A 27 0.77 -11.46 1.85
C SER A 27 -0.59 -11.92 2.38
N LYS A 28 -0.84 -11.65 3.65
CA LYS A 28 -2.17 -11.73 4.27
C LYS A 28 -2.57 -10.38 4.82
N ILE A 29 -3.84 -10.02 4.64
CA ILE A 29 -4.41 -8.76 5.10
C ILE A 29 -5.44 -9.06 6.19
N PHE A 30 -5.28 -8.42 7.34
CA PHE A 30 -6.16 -8.58 8.49
C PHE A 30 -6.86 -7.27 8.84
N LEU A 31 -8.13 -7.37 9.21
CA LEU A 31 -8.82 -6.32 9.94
C LEU A 31 -8.36 -6.41 11.40
N VAL A 32 -7.79 -5.34 11.93
CA VAL A 32 -7.33 -5.27 13.32
C VAL A 32 -7.99 -4.13 14.08
N LYS A 33 -8.01 -4.22 15.41
CA LYS A 33 -8.45 -3.17 16.32
C LYS A 33 -7.29 -2.67 17.16
N TYR A 34 -7.16 -1.35 17.25
CA TYR A 34 -6.20 -0.66 18.11
C TYR A 34 -6.87 0.53 18.78
N LYS A 35 -6.84 0.60 20.12
CA LYS A 35 -7.43 1.69 20.93
C LYS A 35 -8.86 2.06 20.51
N GLY A 36 -9.69 1.05 20.18
CA GLY A 36 -11.08 1.25 19.77
C GLY A 36 -11.31 1.43 18.27
N ALA A 37 -10.31 1.84 17.51
CA ALA A 37 -10.40 2.08 16.07
C ALA A 37 -9.98 0.84 15.25
N LYS A 38 -10.47 0.75 14.01
CA LYS A 38 -10.19 -0.33 13.06
C LYS A 38 -9.10 0.08 12.08
N TYR A 39 -8.22 -0.86 11.74
CA TYR A 39 -7.11 -0.68 10.81
C TYR A 39 -6.93 -1.92 9.93
N CYS A 40 -6.18 -1.74 8.85
CA CYS A 40 -5.78 -2.80 7.95
C CYS A 40 -4.32 -3.18 8.23
N LEU A 41 -4.06 -4.40 8.69
CA LEU A 41 -2.71 -4.92 8.88
C LEU A 41 -2.36 -5.83 7.70
N LYS A 42 -1.45 -5.40 6.82
CA LYS A 42 -0.92 -6.23 5.73
C LYS A 42 0.39 -6.84 6.19
N VAL A 43 0.44 -8.17 6.26
CA VAL A 43 1.58 -8.98 6.70
C VAL A 43 2.14 -9.71 5.49
N PHE A 44 3.45 -9.58 5.24
CA PHE A 44 4.11 -10.06 4.04
C PHE A 44 4.85 -11.37 4.29
N HIS A 45 4.77 -12.27 3.31
CA HIS A 45 5.66 -13.42 3.21
C HIS A 45 7.02 -12.94 2.69
N VAL A 46 8.08 -13.13 3.47
CA VAL A 46 9.44 -12.69 3.12
C VAL A 46 10.28 -13.92 2.75
N ASN A 47 9.80 -14.67 1.76
CA ASN A 47 10.33 -16.01 1.43
C ASN A 47 11.49 -16.02 0.45
N ASN A 48 11.58 -14.98 -0.38
CA ASN A 48 12.73 -14.69 -1.20
C ASN A 48 12.96 -13.20 -1.12
N VAL A 49 14.21 -12.77 -0.96
CA VAL A 49 14.63 -11.43 -1.31
C VAL A 49 15.27 -11.53 -2.69
N PRO A 50 14.50 -11.64 -3.78
CA PRO A 50 14.98 -11.89 -5.15
C PRO A 50 15.92 -10.80 -5.70
N GLY A 51 16.28 -9.81 -4.89
CA GLY A 51 17.15 -8.71 -5.27
C GLY A 51 16.42 -7.76 -6.20
N PHE A 52 17.13 -7.33 -7.24
CA PHE A 52 16.63 -6.42 -8.26
C PHE A 52 16.65 -7.10 -9.62
N THR A 53 15.74 -6.72 -10.51
CA THR A 53 15.85 -7.07 -11.93
C THR A 53 17.09 -6.44 -12.55
N SER A 54 17.48 -6.88 -13.75
CA SER A 54 18.51 -6.21 -14.56
C SER A 54 18.19 -4.74 -14.85
N THR A 55 16.91 -4.40 -14.85
CA THR A 55 16.43 -3.02 -15.01
C THR A 55 16.35 -2.25 -13.69
N GLY A 56 16.80 -2.82 -12.56
CA GLY A 56 16.84 -2.14 -11.27
C GLY A 56 15.51 -2.11 -10.51
N ARG A 57 14.48 -2.87 -10.95
CA ARG A 57 13.22 -3.02 -10.21
C ARG A 57 13.44 -3.92 -9.00
N ASP A 58 13.02 -3.47 -7.83
CA ASP A 58 12.99 -4.32 -6.64
C ASP A 58 11.94 -5.43 -6.80
N LEU A 59 12.35 -6.66 -6.54
CA LEU A 59 11.48 -7.83 -6.64
C LEU A 59 10.89 -8.23 -5.26
N CYS A 60 11.31 -7.58 -4.18
CA CYS A 60 10.77 -7.80 -2.85
C CYS A 60 9.49 -6.97 -2.64
N ARG A 61 8.34 -7.64 -2.61
CA ARG A 61 7.00 -7.02 -2.49
C ARG A 61 6.85 -6.10 -1.27
N TYR A 62 7.34 -6.57 -0.12
CA TYR A 62 7.39 -5.78 1.11
C TYR A 62 8.19 -4.48 0.93
N ARG A 63 9.39 -4.54 0.34
CA ARG A 63 10.23 -3.34 0.12
C ARG A 63 9.59 -2.38 -0.86
N CYS A 64 9.02 -2.88 -1.96
CA CYS A 64 8.29 -2.04 -2.92
C CYS A 64 7.19 -1.23 -2.24
N GLU A 65 6.33 -1.89 -1.46
CA GLU A 65 5.20 -1.22 -0.83
C GLU A 65 5.64 -0.25 0.27
N ILE A 66 6.65 -0.61 1.07
CA ILE A 66 7.13 0.30 2.12
C ILE A 66 7.83 1.53 1.56
N GLU A 67 8.66 1.38 0.54
CA GLU A 67 9.31 2.52 -0.09
C GLU A 67 8.29 3.42 -0.81
N ALA A 68 7.23 2.85 -1.38
CA ALA A 68 6.11 3.62 -1.92
C ALA A 68 5.41 4.43 -0.82
N TYR A 69 5.01 3.81 0.29
CA TYR A 69 4.35 4.53 1.39
C TYR A 69 5.24 5.59 2.05
N LYS A 70 6.57 5.39 2.11
CA LYS A 70 7.51 6.43 2.56
C LYS A 70 7.47 7.66 1.65
N LEU A 71 7.54 7.47 0.34
CA LEU A 71 7.47 8.56 -0.64
C LEU A 71 6.10 9.25 -0.64
N LEU A 72 5.02 8.47 -0.60
CA LEU A 72 3.64 8.98 -0.55
C LEU A 72 3.37 9.78 0.73
N SER A 73 3.89 9.33 1.87
CA SER A 73 3.75 10.04 3.14
C SER A 73 4.56 11.34 3.13
N ALA A 74 5.79 11.30 2.62
CA ALA A 74 6.66 12.48 2.52
C ALA A 74 6.10 13.57 1.58
N ALA A 75 5.34 13.17 0.56
CA ALA A 75 4.64 14.08 -0.35
C ALA A 75 3.19 14.40 0.08
N GLU A 76 2.81 14.03 1.31
CA GLU A 76 1.47 14.29 1.89
C GLU A 76 0.30 13.70 1.09
N ILE A 77 0.54 12.71 0.22
CA ILE A 77 -0.49 12.08 -0.62
C ILE A 77 -1.47 11.26 0.23
N CYS A 78 -0.98 10.65 1.31
CA CYS A 78 -1.79 9.96 2.30
C CYS A 78 -2.84 10.88 2.95
N GLU A 79 -2.46 12.13 3.26
CA GLU A 79 -3.36 13.10 3.91
C GLU A 79 -4.40 13.69 2.95
N GLN A 80 -4.08 13.75 1.66
CA GLN A 80 -5.02 14.14 0.59
C GLN A 80 -6.12 13.09 0.34
N GLY A 81 -5.95 11.87 0.86
CA GLY A 81 -6.96 10.81 0.79
C GLY A 81 -6.95 9.99 -0.50
N PHE A 82 -5.99 10.19 -1.39
CA PHE A 82 -5.85 9.41 -2.63
C PHE A 82 -5.30 7.99 -2.42
N VAL A 83 -4.63 7.76 -1.30
CA VAL A 83 -4.11 6.47 -0.85
C VAL A 83 -4.49 6.27 0.63
N PRO A 84 -4.43 5.05 1.19
CA PRO A 84 -4.64 4.82 2.61
C PRO A 84 -3.63 5.60 3.46
N LYS A 85 -4.03 6.05 4.64
CA LYS A 85 -3.07 6.57 5.61
C LYS A 85 -2.14 5.47 6.10
N PHE A 86 -0.85 5.77 6.15
CA PHE A 86 0.17 4.90 6.70
C PHE A 86 0.36 5.21 8.20
N HIS A 87 0.20 4.20 9.06
CA HIS A 87 0.20 4.39 10.52
C HIS A 87 1.42 3.79 11.22
N ALA A 88 1.89 2.63 10.80
CA ALA A 88 3.01 1.95 11.45
C ALA A 88 3.68 0.92 10.54
N LEU A 89 4.95 0.63 10.86
CA LEU A 89 5.76 -0.44 10.29
C LEU A 89 6.13 -1.41 11.42
N PHE A 90 6.04 -2.71 11.14
CA PHE A 90 6.51 -3.78 11.99
C PHE A 90 7.47 -4.65 11.20
N GLU A 91 8.68 -4.85 11.71
CA GLU A 91 9.71 -5.68 11.12
C GLU A 91 10.03 -6.84 12.06
N ASP A 92 10.54 -7.93 11.50
CA ASP A 92 11.02 -9.10 12.25
C ASP A 92 9.97 -9.65 13.24
N ILE A 93 8.74 -9.82 12.77
CA ILE A 93 7.62 -10.26 13.60
C ILE A 93 7.78 -11.75 13.90
N ASP A 94 7.93 -12.11 15.18
CA ASP A 94 7.83 -13.50 15.61
C ASP A 94 6.41 -14.04 15.34
N PRO A 95 6.22 -15.02 14.43
CA PRO A 95 4.90 -15.60 14.14
C PRO A 95 4.26 -16.26 15.37
N LEU A 96 5.05 -16.59 16.39
CA LEU A 96 4.58 -17.16 17.65
C LEU A 96 4.12 -16.10 18.67
N THR A 97 4.16 -14.81 18.32
CA THR A 97 3.69 -13.71 19.18
C THR A 97 2.26 -13.98 19.70
N PRO A 98 2.05 -14.08 21.03
CA PRO A 98 0.79 -14.59 21.62
C PRO A 98 -0.49 -13.89 21.18
N THR A 99 -0.42 -12.60 20.86
CA THR A 99 -1.59 -11.80 20.46
C THR A 99 -2.06 -12.08 19.04
N LEU A 100 -1.19 -12.68 18.19
CA LEU A 100 -1.45 -12.92 16.77
C LEU A 100 -1.21 -14.37 16.32
N THR A 101 -0.70 -15.25 17.20
CA THR A 101 -0.22 -16.60 16.87
C THR A 101 -1.17 -17.40 15.97
N SER A 102 -2.45 -17.47 16.32
CA SER A 102 -3.44 -18.27 15.56
C SER A 102 -3.63 -17.82 14.11
N HIS A 103 -3.31 -16.56 13.82
CA HIS A 103 -3.45 -15.95 12.49
C HIS A 103 -2.14 -15.94 11.70
N LEU A 104 -1.00 -16.05 12.38
CA LEU A 104 0.33 -16.00 11.76
C LEU A 104 0.94 -17.39 11.48
N ASN A 105 0.21 -18.48 11.76
CA ASN A 105 0.66 -19.85 11.47
C ASN A 105 1.15 -20.05 10.02
N ALA A 106 0.58 -19.32 9.05
CA ALA A 106 0.99 -19.42 7.65
C ALA A 106 2.42 -18.92 7.38
N PHE A 107 3.02 -18.14 8.28
CA PHE A 107 4.37 -17.59 8.16
C PHE A 107 5.42 -18.45 8.90
N LEU A 108 5.02 -19.52 9.60
CA LEU A 108 5.96 -20.38 10.35
C LEU A 108 6.97 -21.10 9.45
N GLY A 109 6.60 -21.35 8.20
CA GLY A 109 7.46 -22.00 7.21
C GLY A 109 8.27 -21.01 6.37
N ASP A 110 8.16 -19.71 6.65
CA ASP A 110 8.83 -18.69 5.86
C ASP A 110 10.34 -18.67 6.13
N LEU A 111 11.13 -18.30 5.12
CA LEU A 111 12.59 -18.22 5.26
C LEU A 111 13.02 -17.10 6.20
N HIS A 112 12.28 -16.00 6.21
CA HIS A 112 12.49 -14.85 7.08
C HIS A 112 11.21 -14.54 7.84
N HIS A 113 11.36 -13.96 9.02
CA HIS A 113 10.21 -13.49 9.77
C HIS A 113 9.40 -12.46 8.95
N PRO A 114 8.06 -12.51 9.05
CA PRO A 114 7.22 -11.60 8.32
C PRO A 114 7.44 -10.15 8.76
N CYS A 115 7.22 -9.25 7.82
CA CYS A 115 7.09 -7.82 8.08
C CYS A 115 5.63 -7.42 7.89
N ALA A 116 5.19 -6.32 8.49
CA ALA A 116 3.83 -5.83 8.32
C ALA A 116 3.74 -4.31 8.30
N ILE A 117 2.71 -3.80 7.62
CA ILE A 117 2.34 -2.38 7.63
C ILE A 117 0.93 -2.22 8.17
N LEU A 118 0.72 -1.17 8.94
CA LEU A 118 -0.59 -0.76 9.43
C LEU A 118 -1.10 0.40 8.58
N LEU A 119 -2.23 0.17 7.92
CA LEU A 119 -2.88 1.11 7.02
C LEU A 119 -4.28 1.48 7.54
N GLU A 120 -4.79 2.60 7.04
CA GLU A 120 -6.18 2.99 7.19
C GLU A 120 -7.13 1.85 6.77
N TYR A 121 -8.14 1.56 7.60
CA TYR A 121 -9.24 0.70 7.19
C TYR A 121 -10.31 1.52 6.48
N LEU A 122 -10.65 1.12 5.25
CA LEU A 122 -11.68 1.77 4.44
C LEU A 122 -13.00 1.01 4.57
N PRO A 123 -13.97 1.49 5.39
CA PRO A 123 -15.22 0.79 5.61
C PRO A 123 -16.10 0.83 4.36
N HIS A 124 -16.76 -0.30 4.05
CA HIS A 124 -17.66 -0.43 2.90
C HIS A 124 -17.00 -0.14 1.54
N ALA A 125 -15.66 -0.20 1.49
CA ALA A 125 -14.92 0.01 0.27
C ALA A 125 -15.17 -1.13 -0.72
N GLU A 126 -15.45 -0.78 -1.97
CA GLU A 126 -15.64 -1.73 -3.06
C GLU A 126 -14.65 -1.46 -4.18
N PRO A 127 -14.05 -2.51 -4.80
CA PRO A 127 -13.20 -2.32 -5.96
C PRO A 127 -13.97 -1.70 -7.13
N LEU A 128 -13.29 -0.84 -7.90
CA LEU A 128 -13.83 -0.28 -9.13
C LEU A 128 -14.14 -1.41 -10.12
N ASN A 129 -15.35 -1.39 -10.69
CA ASN A 129 -15.87 -2.43 -11.56
C ASN A 129 -16.86 -1.87 -12.59
N CYS A 130 -17.42 -2.75 -13.43
CA CYS A 130 -18.34 -2.37 -14.51
C CYS A 130 -19.73 -1.90 -14.05
N GLU A 131 -20.06 -1.99 -12.77
CA GLU A 131 -21.34 -1.52 -12.21
C GLU A 131 -21.18 -0.18 -11.50
N ASN A 132 -20.04 0.02 -10.82
CA ASN A 132 -19.76 1.22 -10.05
C ASN A 132 -18.86 2.24 -10.79
N TYR A 133 -18.52 2.03 -12.06
CA TYR A 133 -17.83 3.04 -12.87
C TYR A 133 -18.72 4.26 -13.11
N ALA A 134 -18.24 5.44 -12.69
CA ALA A 134 -18.93 6.72 -12.91
C ALA A 134 -17.89 7.79 -13.26
N ARG A 135 -18.29 8.80 -14.04
CA ARG A 135 -17.38 9.87 -14.51
C ARG A 135 -16.59 10.50 -13.35
N ASP A 136 -17.27 10.85 -12.27
CA ASP A 136 -16.65 11.51 -11.12
C ASP A 136 -15.65 10.60 -10.39
N ARG A 137 -15.97 9.30 -10.27
CA ARG A 137 -15.07 8.29 -9.67
C ARG A 137 -13.81 8.10 -10.52
N ILE A 138 -13.96 8.04 -11.84
CA ILE A 138 -12.83 7.93 -12.78
C ILE A 138 -11.97 9.20 -12.74
N GLN A 139 -12.58 10.38 -12.70
CA GLN A 139 -11.83 11.64 -12.59
C GLN A 139 -10.99 11.68 -11.30
N LYS A 140 -11.56 11.24 -10.16
CA LYS A 140 -10.84 11.12 -8.89
C LYS A 140 -9.74 10.05 -8.94
N ALA A 141 -9.96 8.93 -9.62
CA ALA A 141 -8.94 7.91 -9.84
C ALA A 141 -7.74 8.48 -10.64
N ILE A 142 -8.01 9.24 -11.71
CA ILE A 142 -6.98 9.91 -12.53
C ILE A 142 -6.20 10.95 -11.69
N GLN A 143 -6.90 11.73 -10.87
CA GLN A 143 -6.26 12.66 -9.94
C GLN A 143 -5.36 11.92 -8.93
N GLY A 144 -5.85 10.81 -8.37
CA GLY A 144 -5.10 9.99 -7.43
C GLY A 144 -3.83 9.40 -8.04
N ILE A 145 -3.89 8.81 -9.22
CA ILE A 145 -2.69 8.24 -9.86
C ILE A 145 -1.70 9.33 -10.29
N THR A 146 -2.20 10.50 -10.69
CA THR A 146 -1.35 11.68 -10.98
C THR A 146 -0.61 12.14 -9.72
N ALA A 147 -1.30 12.16 -8.57
CA ALA A 147 -0.72 12.52 -7.28
C ALA A 147 0.34 11.48 -6.82
N VAL A 148 0.08 10.19 -7.04
CA VAL A 148 1.06 9.10 -6.82
C VAL A 148 2.32 9.31 -7.68
N HIS A 149 2.16 9.65 -8.96
CA HIS A 149 3.29 9.95 -9.85
C HIS A 149 4.08 11.19 -9.41
N HIS A 150 3.42 12.24 -8.92
CA HIS A 150 4.09 13.42 -8.36
C HIS A 150 4.93 13.09 -7.12
N ALA A 151 4.53 12.07 -6.34
CA ALA A 151 5.33 11.54 -5.24
C ALA A 151 6.48 10.62 -5.70
N ARG A 152 6.74 10.54 -7.01
CA ARG A 152 7.84 9.74 -7.61
C ARG A 152 7.65 8.23 -7.40
N VAL A 153 6.40 7.80 -7.34
CA VAL A 153 5.98 6.40 -7.29
C VAL A 153 5.24 6.08 -8.58
N VAL A 154 5.56 4.97 -9.23
CA VAL A 154 4.75 4.40 -10.32
C VAL A 154 4.09 3.14 -9.78
N HIS A 155 2.76 3.10 -9.72
CA HIS A 155 2.03 1.98 -9.11
C HIS A 155 2.34 0.64 -9.78
N ASN A 156 2.52 0.63 -11.10
CA ASN A 156 2.90 -0.54 -11.90
C ASN A 156 1.88 -1.70 -11.89
N ASP A 157 0.69 -1.50 -11.31
CA ASP A 157 -0.44 -2.43 -11.32
C ASP A 157 -1.81 -1.71 -11.39
N PRO A 158 -2.08 -0.90 -12.43
CA PRO A 158 -3.25 -0.02 -12.45
C PRO A 158 -4.56 -0.76 -12.80
N TYR A 159 -4.76 -1.98 -12.31
CA TYR A 159 -6.01 -2.71 -12.49
C TYR A 159 -7.13 -2.11 -11.63
N PRO A 160 -8.40 -2.17 -12.09
CA PRO A 160 -9.54 -1.64 -11.34
C PRO A 160 -9.66 -2.19 -9.91
N ASN A 161 -9.19 -3.42 -9.66
CA ASN A 161 -9.22 -4.03 -8.33
C ASN A 161 -8.35 -3.28 -7.29
N ASN A 162 -7.37 -2.52 -7.74
CA ASN A 162 -6.47 -1.70 -6.90
C ASN A 162 -6.99 -0.26 -6.73
N VAL A 163 -8.18 0.04 -7.24
CA VAL A 163 -8.89 1.30 -7.04
C VAL A 163 -10.13 1.02 -6.20
N LEU A 164 -10.14 1.47 -4.96
CA LEU A 164 -11.27 1.31 -4.05
C LEU A 164 -12.17 2.56 -4.05
N ILE A 165 -13.48 2.32 -4.12
CA ILE A 165 -14.51 3.33 -3.93
C ILE A 165 -15.04 3.18 -2.51
N VAL A 166 -14.89 4.24 -1.71
CA VAL A 166 -15.47 4.35 -0.38
C VAL A 166 -16.72 5.23 -0.48
N PRO A 167 -17.92 4.65 -0.28
CA PRO A 167 -19.17 5.39 -0.40
C PRO A 167 -19.21 6.60 0.52
N GLY A 168 -19.58 7.74 -0.02
CA GLY A 168 -19.88 8.94 0.74
C GLY A 168 -21.29 8.95 1.32
N ALA A 169 -21.70 10.07 1.92
CA ALA A 169 -23.05 10.27 2.41
C ALA A 169 -24.04 10.64 1.30
N ALA A 170 -23.56 11.19 0.17
CA ALA A 170 -24.42 11.56 -0.93
C ALA A 170 -24.82 10.33 -1.75
N THR A 171 -26.12 10.20 -2.02
CA THR A 171 -26.70 9.06 -2.75
C THR A 171 -26.29 8.99 -4.22
N ASN A 172 -25.75 10.09 -4.77
CA ASN A 172 -25.29 10.18 -6.16
C ASN A 172 -23.79 9.85 -6.32
N GLY A 173 -23.09 9.50 -5.23
CA GLY A 173 -21.66 9.15 -5.26
C GLY A 173 -20.70 10.32 -5.52
N SER A 174 -21.20 11.56 -5.55
CA SER A 174 -20.37 12.74 -5.81
C SER A 174 -19.34 13.01 -4.70
N ASP A 175 -19.62 12.55 -3.48
CA ASP A 175 -18.74 12.66 -2.31
C ASP A 175 -17.99 11.34 -2.01
N ASP A 176 -18.11 10.32 -2.87
CA ASP A 176 -17.32 9.10 -2.73
C ASP A 176 -15.83 9.42 -2.71
N ARG A 177 -15.09 8.74 -1.85
CA ARG A 177 -13.63 8.79 -1.85
C ARG A 177 -13.10 7.66 -2.73
N VAL A 178 -12.14 7.98 -3.59
CA VAL A 178 -11.47 7.02 -4.47
C VAL A 178 -10.03 6.86 -4.02
N VAL A 179 -9.63 5.62 -3.75
CA VAL A 179 -8.36 5.31 -3.08
C VAL A 179 -7.58 4.27 -3.85
N TRP A 180 -6.32 4.56 -4.17
CA TRP A 180 -5.38 3.61 -4.75
C TRP A 180 -4.72 2.77 -3.66
N ILE A 181 -4.68 1.45 -3.84
CA ILE A 181 -4.12 0.49 -2.89
C ILE A 181 -3.15 -0.47 -3.58
N ASP A 182 -2.41 -1.25 -2.78
CA ASP A 182 -1.55 -2.35 -3.25
C ASP A 182 -0.34 -1.91 -4.09
N PHE A 183 0.62 -1.27 -3.42
CA PHE A 183 1.86 -0.78 -4.05
C PHE A 183 2.98 -1.84 -4.05
N ASP A 184 2.64 -3.13 -3.97
CA ASP A 184 3.60 -4.21 -3.76
C ASP A 184 4.51 -4.49 -4.98
N ILE A 185 4.17 -3.92 -6.15
CA ILE A 185 5.03 -3.89 -7.34
C ILE A 185 5.42 -2.50 -7.82
N ALA A 186 5.21 -1.49 -7.00
CA ALA A 186 5.50 -0.13 -7.36
C ALA A 186 6.99 0.09 -7.68
N LEU A 187 7.26 1.00 -8.62
CA LEU A 187 8.60 1.50 -8.90
C LEU A 187 8.77 2.83 -8.15
N ASN A 188 9.80 2.90 -7.32
CA ASN A 188 10.02 4.01 -6.41
C ASN A 188 11.29 4.77 -6.80
N PHE A 189 11.14 6.01 -7.26
CA PHE A 189 12.22 6.82 -7.80
C PHE A 189 12.69 7.84 -6.76
N GLY A 190 13.37 7.43 -5.69
CA GLY A 190 13.80 8.43 -4.69
C GLY A 190 14.47 7.91 -3.42
N SER A 191 14.60 6.61 -3.22
CA SER A 191 15.39 6.12 -2.07
C SER A 191 16.88 6.29 -2.38
N GLU A 192 17.65 6.83 -1.43
CA GLU A 192 19.11 6.99 -1.54
C GLU A 192 19.86 5.66 -1.77
N LYS A 193 19.15 4.53 -1.74
CA LYS A 193 19.64 3.17 -2.01
C LYS A 193 19.16 2.57 -3.34
N VAL A 194 18.62 3.34 -4.29
CA VAL A 194 18.48 2.84 -5.68
C VAL A 194 19.83 2.91 -6.38
N GLY A 195 20.70 1.95 -6.04
CA GLY A 195 21.91 1.62 -6.78
C GLY A 195 21.53 1.05 -8.15
N GLY A 196 21.18 1.96 -9.06
CA GLY A 196 20.76 1.65 -10.40
C GLY A 196 19.94 2.82 -10.92
N ARG A 197 20.62 3.80 -11.50
CA ARG A 197 19.98 4.70 -12.48
C ARG A 197 19.10 3.81 -13.36
N LEU A 198 17.77 3.96 -13.27
CA LEU A 198 16.89 3.48 -14.32
C LEU A 198 17.37 4.24 -15.56
N GLN A 199 18.17 3.57 -16.40
CA GLN A 199 18.48 4.07 -17.72
C GLN A 199 17.19 3.93 -18.51
N TYR A 200 16.36 4.97 -18.45
CA TYR A 200 15.39 5.21 -19.50
C TYR A 200 16.22 5.48 -20.75
N ASP A 201 16.20 4.52 -21.67
CA ASP A 201 16.75 4.74 -23.00
C ASP A 201 15.76 5.61 -23.77
N GLU A 202 16.00 6.93 -23.77
CA GLU A 202 15.23 7.91 -24.55
C GLU A 202 15.31 7.65 -26.07
N SER A 203 16.12 6.69 -26.55
CA SER A 203 16.27 6.41 -27.98
C SER A 203 15.12 5.59 -28.61
N ILE A 204 14.17 5.09 -27.82
CA ILE A 204 13.04 4.27 -28.34
C ILE A 204 11.80 5.11 -28.72
N GLU A 205 11.76 6.41 -28.40
CA GLU A 205 10.71 7.33 -28.90
C GLU A 205 11.18 8.13 -30.13
N ASN A 206 11.73 7.46 -31.13
CA ASN A 206 11.68 8.01 -32.49
C ASN A 206 10.34 7.68 -33.12
N PHE A 207 9.44 8.65 -33.00
CA PHE A 207 8.24 8.83 -33.82
C PHE A 207 8.46 8.35 -35.25
N THR A 208 7.77 7.28 -35.65
CA THR A 208 7.37 7.13 -37.06
C THR A 208 5.99 7.76 -37.18
N HIS A 209 5.97 9.04 -37.51
CA HIS A 209 4.82 9.63 -38.18
C HIS A 209 4.62 8.89 -39.51
N ILE A 210 3.46 8.26 -39.67
CA ILE A 210 2.79 8.06 -40.95
C ILE A 210 1.37 8.55 -40.77
#